data_AF-A0A7J9VS69-F1
#
_entry.id   AF-A0A7J9VS69-F1
#
_cell.length_a   1.000
_cell.length_b   1.000
_cell.length_c   1.000
_cell.angle_alpha   90.00
_cell.angle_beta   90.00
_cell.angle_gamma   90.00
#
_symmetry.space_group_name_H-M   'P 1'
#
loop_
_entity.id
_entity.type
_entity.pdbx_description
1 polymer ?
#
loop_
_entity_poly.entity_id
_entity_poly.type
_entity_poly.pdbx_seq_one_letter_code
_entity_poly.pdbx_strand_id
1 'polypeptide(L)'
;MSEIGEVASPPTRRMRRVTSVARVVAGVLVVLGSAFGGGLGLGSTWESTQENDDYRVSTELITRSQVEIPTNIGTATFDTHAWGPGGRVSVSALALPPVSRQADSPHIDLDAQLDEITDMTVGAAQKSVVKFAIGSVAGGLVGAWAWSGISGWRSRRVWLKSTAVGLVAALGVSGLWGIGAWLTFDEEYGKHLRADGLLAMGLSSERLLAQLNARDQRYAGYVQSLTTYLSRLKESADPESHVPTAARVLLVSDIHSRNIYSQLQRVITSQDIDFVVDAGDLVDWGTGYELSARPDLRQGIASLDVPYVFVKGNHDGPSTVDALREIPTVVILEGQMEEIAGLRLVGVSDPRIYQDGGPTEVEEPTVVEEMEQEAAAEVAEAFGDDPGPVDLAVMHHPAGARQLGEDLSARVWVSGHTHVPALDVGEDYLDITVGTTGAAGIRAFYRQNEEGGVVATQQSFDILDFDAFCRPISLSRFTFPNSLADVGNARVSYETLRSDADDEPAEEDAEASPERSCG
;
A
#
# COMPACT_ATOMS: atom_id res chain seq x y z
N MET A 1 -45.27 33.40 80.27
CA MET A 1 -44.07 33.29 79.43
C MET A 1 -43.56 31.87 79.58
N SER A 2 -43.78 31.04 78.57
CA SER A 2 -43.50 29.60 78.54
C SER A 2 -42.63 29.36 77.31
N GLU A 3 -41.35 29.05 77.52
CA GLU A 3 -40.51 28.38 76.52
C GLU A 3 -40.07 27.06 77.13
N ILE A 4 -40.59 25.96 76.57
CA ILE A 4 -40.23 24.59 76.93
C ILE A 4 -39.24 24.14 75.87
N GLY A 5 -37.97 23.99 76.26
CA GLY A 5 -36.92 23.46 75.39
C GLY A 5 -37.13 21.97 75.11
N GLU A 6 -37.22 21.62 73.83
CA GLU A 6 -37.33 20.25 73.35
C GLU A 6 -35.96 19.55 73.43
N VAL A 7 -35.84 18.55 74.30
CA VAL A 7 -34.62 17.73 74.45
C VAL A 7 -34.63 16.63 73.40
N ALA A 8 -33.80 16.75 72.38
CA ALA A 8 -33.62 15.74 71.34
C ALA A 8 -33.18 14.39 71.93
N SER A 9 -33.93 13.32 71.60
CA SER A 9 -33.65 11.96 72.06
C SER A 9 -32.35 11.41 71.44
N PRO A 10 -31.50 10.66 72.19
CA PRO A 10 -30.27 10.11 71.65
C PRO A 10 -30.56 9.07 70.54
N PRO A 11 -29.71 9.01 69.48
CA PRO A 11 -29.95 8.15 68.34
C PRO A 11 -29.95 6.66 68.74
N THR A 12 -30.91 5.91 68.19
CA THR A 12 -31.05 4.47 68.45
C THR A 12 -29.80 3.67 68.01
N ARG A 13 -29.54 2.54 68.68
CA ARG A 13 -28.37 1.66 68.41
C ARG A 13 -28.28 1.20 66.94
N ARG A 14 -29.42 1.16 66.23
CA ARG A 14 -29.54 0.84 64.80
C ARG A 14 -29.08 2.01 63.90
N MET A 15 -29.46 3.25 64.20
CA MET A 15 -28.98 4.45 63.50
C MET A 15 -27.46 4.66 63.66
N ARG A 16 -26.90 4.37 64.84
CA ARG A 16 -25.44 4.37 65.07
C ARG A 16 -24.69 3.32 64.26
N ARG A 17 -25.30 2.14 64.02
CA ARG A 17 -24.71 1.09 63.15
C ARG A 17 -24.75 1.47 61.68
N VAL A 18 -25.88 1.97 61.17
CA VAL A 18 -26.02 2.38 59.77
C VAL A 18 -25.04 3.51 59.41
N THR A 19 -24.95 4.53 60.25
CA THR A 19 -23.97 5.63 60.06
C THR A 19 -22.52 5.16 60.15
N SER A 20 -22.22 4.13 60.96
CA SER A 20 -20.89 3.53 61.00
C SER A 20 -20.55 2.72 59.76
N VAL A 21 -21.50 1.97 59.19
CA VAL A 21 -21.30 1.19 57.96
C VAL A 21 -21.12 2.13 56.76
N ALA A 22 -21.95 3.17 56.64
CA ALA A 22 -21.82 4.16 55.57
C ALA A 22 -20.45 4.87 55.60
N ARG A 23 -19.93 5.19 56.79
CA ARG A 23 -18.57 5.75 56.95
C ARG A 23 -17.48 4.76 56.57
N VAL A 24 -17.63 3.47 56.90
CA VAL A 24 -16.65 2.46 56.49
C VAL A 24 -16.65 2.30 54.98
N VAL A 25 -17.82 2.22 54.34
CA VAL A 25 -17.94 2.13 52.87
C VAL A 25 -17.35 3.37 52.19
N ALA A 26 -17.68 4.58 52.66
CA ALA A 26 -17.11 5.81 52.13
C ALA A 26 -15.58 5.86 52.27
N GLY A 27 -15.04 5.43 53.42
CA GLY A 27 -13.60 5.35 53.62
C GLY A 27 -12.92 4.34 52.70
N VAL A 28 -13.55 3.18 52.47
CA VAL A 28 -13.04 2.18 51.52
C VAL A 28 -13.03 2.75 50.10
N LEU A 29 -14.09 3.43 49.66
CA LEU A 29 -14.15 4.05 48.33
C LEU A 29 -13.09 5.14 48.15
N VAL A 30 -12.84 5.97 49.18
CA VAL A 30 -11.78 6.98 49.13
C VAL A 30 -10.40 6.33 49.01
N VAL A 31 -10.12 5.29 49.80
CA VAL A 31 -8.84 4.57 49.74
C VAL A 31 -8.65 3.88 48.39
N LEU A 32 -9.69 3.24 47.86
CA LEU A 32 -9.67 2.61 46.54
C LEU A 32 -9.43 3.64 45.42
N GLY A 33 -10.14 4.77 45.46
CA GLY A 33 -9.98 5.84 44.48
C GLY A 33 -8.59 6.47 44.54
N SER A 34 -8.04 6.70 45.74
CA SER A 34 -6.69 7.24 45.90
C SER A 34 -5.60 6.22 45.52
N ALA A 35 -5.81 4.92 45.79
CA ALA A 35 -4.91 3.87 45.33
C ALA A 35 -4.89 3.82 43.80
N PHE A 36 -6.06 3.75 43.17
CA PHE A 36 -6.14 3.75 41.70
C PHE A 36 -5.51 5.01 41.08
N GLY A 37 -5.82 6.19 41.62
CA GLY A 37 -5.25 7.45 41.18
C GLY A 37 -3.74 7.54 41.40
N GLY A 38 -3.21 6.97 42.49
CA GLY A 38 -1.77 6.88 42.74
C GLY A 38 -1.06 5.91 41.81
N GLY A 39 -1.68 4.76 41.53
CA GLY A 39 -1.16 3.74 40.62
C GLY A 39 -1.10 4.23 39.18
N LEU A 40 -2.21 4.76 38.67
CA LEU A 40 -2.23 5.41 37.36
C LEU A 40 -1.29 6.61 37.33
N GLY A 41 -1.33 7.47 38.36
CA GLY A 41 -0.47 8.65 38.43
C GLY A 41 1.01 8.30 38.26
N LEU A 42 1.54 7.35 39.04
CA LEU A 42 2.95 6.94 38.89
C LEU A 42 3.22 6.15 37.60
N GLY A 43 2.25 5.38 37.13
CA GLY A 43 2.37 4.60 35.89
C GLY A 43 2.22 5.41 34.59
N SER A 44 1.61 6.59 34.66
CA SER A 44 1.31 7.45 33.51
C SER A 44 2.12 8.74 33.49
N THR A 45 2.63 9.22 34.63
CA THR A 45 3.42 10.47 34.67
C THR A 45 4.91 10.26 34.41
N TRP A 46 5.40 9.05 34.66
CA TRP A 46 6.79 8.69 34.40
C TRP A 46 6.83 7.47 33.51
N GLU A 47 7.11 7.69 32.23
CA GLU A 47 7.32 6.65 31.24
C GLU A 47 8.32 5.61 31.77
N SER A 48 8.02 4.33 31.56
CA SER A 48 8.99 3.28 31.81
C SER A 48 9.76 3.03 30.54
N THR A 49 11.05 3.35 30.58
CA THR A 49 11.94 3.20 29.44
C THR A 49 12.81 1.96 29.56
N GLN A 50 13.12 1.39 28.41
CA GLN A 50 14.17 0.41 28.21
C GLN A 50 14.94 0.80 26.95
N GLU A 51 16.26 0.69 27.00
CA GLU A 51 17.15 1.25 26.00
C GLU A 51 18.33 0.32 25.78
N ASN A 52 18.72 0.17 24.52
CA ASN A 52 19.96 -0.46 24.06
C ASN A 52 20.70 0.55 23.16
N ASP A 53 21.72 0.10 22.44
CA ASP A 53 22.52 0.98 21.58
C ASP A 53 21.75 1.49 20.35
N ASP A 54 20.69 0.79 19.92
CA ASP A 54 19.97 1.04 18.66
C ASP A 54 18.57 1.65 18.86
N TYR A 55 17.88 1.32 19.96
CA TYR A 55 16.48 1.65 20.23
C TYR A 55 16.24 2.11 21.67
N ARG A 56 15.20 2.92 21.82
CA ARG A 56 14.55 3.23 23.09
C ARG A 56 13.08 2.87 22.98
N VAL A 57 12.63 2.00 23.87
CA VAL A 57 11.21 1.68 24.04
C VAL A 57 10.71 2.36 25.31
N SER A 58 9.64 3.14 25.21
CA SER A 58 8.94 3.70 26.37
C SER A 58 7.52 3.15 26.45
N THR A 59 7.07 2.93 27.69
CA THR A 59 5.70 2.47 27.95
C THR A 59 5.02 3.37 28.98
N GLU A 60 3.75 3.68 28.72
CA GLU A 60 2.87 4.43 29.61
C GLU A 60 1.59 3.65 29.86
N LEU A 61 1.08 3.71 31.09
CA LEU A 61 -0.25 3.17 31.40
C LEU A 61 -1.34 4.14 30.95
N ILE A 62 -2.30 3.63 30.19
CA ILE A 62 -3.51 4.36 29.81
C ILE A 62 -4.75 3.73 30.45
N THR A 63 -5.81 4.51 30.60
CA THR A 63 -7.04 4.07 31.28
C THR A 63 -7.93 3.18 30.42
N ARG A 64 -7.70 3.14 29.11
CA ARG A 64 -8.44 2.32 28.14
C ARG A 64 -7.80 0.95 28.05
N SER A 65 -8.58 -0.11 27.88
CA SER A 65 -8.12 -1.50 27.76
C SER A 65 -7.59 -1.83 26.36
N GLN A 66 -6.68 -1.01 25.85
CA GLN A 66 -6.13 -1.09 24.50
C GLN A 66 -4.62 -0.86 24.50
N VAL A 67 -3.94 -1.27 23.43
CA VAL A 67 -2.54 -0.93 23.19
C VAL A 67 -2.46 0.12 22.09
N GLU A 68 -1.78 1.23 22.35
CA GLU A 68 -1.53 2.31 21.38
C GLU A 68 -0.05 2.36 21.01
N ILE A 69 0.26 2.34 19.72
CA ILE A 69 1.62 2.49 19.18
C ILE A 69 1.63 3.73 18.30
N PRO A 70 2.05 4.90 18.83
CA PRO A 70 2.20 6.10 18.02
C PRO A 70 3.39 5.97 17.08
N THR A 71 3.21 6.39 15.84
CA THR A 71 4.26 6.49 14.82
C THR A 71 4.30 7.91 14.28
N ASN A 72 5.34 8.25 13.51
CA ASN A 72 5.46 9.56 12.87
C ASN A 72 4.37 9.84 11.83
N ILE A 73 3.65 8.80 11.39
CA ILE A 73 2.65 8.86 10.31
C ILE A 73 1.23 8.52 10.77
N GLY A 74 1.02 8.33 12.07
CA GLY A 74 -0.27 7.94 12.66
C GLY A 74 -0.11 6.98 13.83
N THR A 75 -1.21 6.63 14.49
CA THR A 75 -1.24 5.76 15.67
C THR A 75 -1.92 4.45 15.33
N ALA A 76 -1.23 3.32 15.57
CA ALA A 76 -1.83 1.99 15.55
C ALA A 76 -2.46 1.68 16.91
N THR A 77 -3.73 1.31 16.92
CA THR A 77 -4.51 0.97 18.12
C THR A 77 -5.01 -0.46 18.03
N PHE A 78 -4.77 -1.24 19.08
CA PHE A 78 -5.18 -2.63 19.22
C PHE A 78 -6.11 -2.79 20.43
N ASP A 79 -7.33 -3.26 20.19
CA ASP A 79 -8.23 -3.68 21.26
C ASP A 79 -7.74 -5.04 21.77
N THR A 80 -7.05 -5.06 22.93
CA THR A 80 -6.37 -6.28 23.42
C THR A 80 -7.12 -7.00 24.53
N HIS A 81 -7.84 -6.28 25.39
CA HIS A 81 -8.55 -6.88 26.52
C HIS A 81 -9.76 -6.04 26.91
N ALA A 82 -10.70 -6.60 27.66
CA ALA A 82 -11.94 -5.90 28.00
C ALA A 82 -11.90 -5.20 29.38
N TRP A 83 -10.97 -5.58 30.26
CA TRP A 83 -10.91 -5.12 31.64
C TRP A 83 -9.48 -4.86 32.09
N GLY A 84 -9.12 -3.61 32.37
CA GLY A 84 -7.73 -3.30 32.73
C GLY A 84 -7.30 -1.92 32.24
N PRO A 85 -6.25 -1.31 32.82
CA PRO A 85 -5.53 -0.28 32.10
C PRO A 85 -4.75 -0.91 30.93
N GLY A 86 -4.71 -0.23 29.82
CA GLY A 86 -3.89 -0.58 28.66
C GLY A 86 -2.53 0.10 28.69
N GLY A 87 -1.85 0.06 27.55
CA GLY A 87 -0.49 0.59 27.41
C GLY A 87 -0.34 1.44 26.16
N ARG A 88 0.38 2.55 26.26
CA ARG A 88 0.99 3.20 25.09
C ARG A 88 2.43 2.75 25.00
N VAL A 89 2.84 2.26 23.84
CA VAL A 89 4.19 1.77 23.58
C VAL A 89 4.80 2.63 22.48
N SER A 90 5.82 3.40 22.82
CA SER A 90 6.55 4.24 21.88
C SER A 90 7.92 3.63 21.62
N VAL A 91 8.27 3.43 20.36
CA VAL A 91 9.59 2.94 19.95
C VAL A 91 10.31 4.08 19.22
N SER A 92 11.53 4.39 19.63
CA SER A 92 12.37 5.41 19.02
C SER A 92 13.72 4.81 18.66
N ALA A 93 14.14 4.95 17.40
CA ALA A 93 15.50 4.58 17.01
C ALA A 93 16.49 5.64 17.54
N LEU A 94 17.55 5.19 18.21
CA LEU A 94 18.62 6.04 18.76
C LEU A 94 19.81 6.12 17.81
N ALA A 95 20.09 5.02 17.11
CA ALA A 95 21.00 4.97 15.97
C ALA A 95 20.19 4.48 14.78
N LEU A 96 19.91 5.36 13.81
CA LEU A 96 19.50 4.88 12.49
C LEU A 96 20.76 4.24 11.89
N PRO A 97 20.77 2.93 11.57
CA PRO A 97 21.78 2.41 10.66
C PRO A 97 21.73 3.33 9.43
N PRO A 98 22.86 3.81 8.91
CA PRO A 98 22.84 4.58 7.69
C PRO A 98 22.14 3.72 6.64
N VAL A 99 20.91 4.09 6.27
CA VAL A 99 20.26 3.58 5.07
C VAL A 99 21.01 4.24 3.91
N SER A 100 22.22 3.76 3.66
CA SER A 100 22.94 4.09 2.44
C SER A 100 22.15 3.49 1.29
N ARG A 101 21.89 4.31 0.25
CA ARG A 101 21.37 3.88 -1.07
C ARG A 101 22.37 2.98 -1.83
N GLN A 102 23.08 2.11 -1.13
CA GLN A 102 24.16 1.28 -1.66
C GLN A 102 23.76 -0.18 -1.52
N ALA A 103 23.92 -0.91 -2.62
CA ALA A 103 23.48 -2.29 -2.86
C ALA A 103 24.12 -3.37 -1.94
N ASP A 104 24.96 -2.97 -0.98
CA ASP A 104 25.60 -3.84 0.02
C ASP A 104 25.16 -3.48 1.45
N SER A 105 23.90 -3.07 1.64
CA SER A 105 23.37 -2.90 2.99
C SER A 105 23.28 -4.27 3.67
N PRO A 106 23.85 -4.48 4.87
CA PRO A 106 23.80 -5.76 5.56
C PRO A 106 22.34 -6.17 5.71
N HIS A 107 22.01 -7.42 5.35
CA HIS A 107 20.67 -7.97 5.49
C HIS A 107 20.16 -7.69 6.91
N ILE A 108 19.21 -6.76 6.98
CA ILE A 108 18.50 -6.46 8.21
C ILE A 108 17.61 -7.68 8.48
N ASP A 109 18.03 -8.50 9.43
CA ASP A 109 17.18 -9.56 9.98
C ASP A 109 16.07 -8.89 10.79
N LEU A 110 14.97 -8.60 10.09
CA LEU A 110 13.82 -7.92 10.64
C LEU A 110 13.20 -8.71 11.80
N ASP A 111 13.25 -10.05 11.73
CA ASP A 111 12.71 -10.92 12.77
C ASP A 111 13.54 -10.77 14.06
N ALA A 112 14.88 -10.75 13.95
CA ALA A 112 15.76 -10.54 15.10
C ALA A 112 15.55 -9.15 15.75
N GLN A 113 15.33 -8.09 14.97
CA GLN A 113 15.03 -6.76 15.49
C GLN A 113 13.67 -6.69 16.18
N LEU A 114 12.66 -7.36 15.63
CA LEU A 114 11.32 -7.42 16.21
C LEU A 114 11.33 -8.18 17.54
N ASP A 115 12.09 -9.27 17.65
CA ASP A 115 12.26 -10.01 18.90
C ASP A 115 12.93 -9.14 19.97
N GLU A 116 13.96 -8.38 19.61
CA GLU A 116 14.65 -7.47 20.55
C GLU A 116 13.74 -6.34 21.03
N ILE A 117 13.01 -5.66 20.14
CA ILE A 117 12.03 -4.62 20.49
C ILE A 117 10.93 -5.22 21.38
N THR A 118 10.52 -6.46 21.12
CA THR A 118 9.52 -7.18 21.91
C THR A 118 10.01 -7.39 23.35
N ASP A 119 11.24 -7.90 23.52
CA ASP A 119 11.84 -8.12 24.84
C ASP A 119 12.02 -6.80 25.62
N MET A 120 12.44 -5.73 24.93
CA MET A 120 12.51 -4.39 25.52
C MET A 120 11.13 -3.86 25.94
N THR A 121 10.10 -4.12 25.15
CA THR A 121 8.71 -3.77 25.47
C THR A 121 8.23 -4.51 26.71
N VAL A 122 8.51 -5.82 26.81
CA VAL A 122 8.16 -6.63 27.99
C VAL A 122 8.83 -6.08 29.24
N GLY A 123 10.13 -5.78 29.20
CA GLY A 123 10.83 -5.24 30.37
C GLY A 123 10.37 -3.82 30.75
N ALA A 124 10.06 -2.96 29.78
CA ALA A 124 9.47 -1.66 30.02
C ALA A 124 8.06 -1.78 30.66
N ALA A 125 7.23 -2.70 30.15
CA ALA A 125 5.91 -2.97 30.69
C ALA A 125 5.97 -3.51 32.13
N GLN A 126 6.93 -4.40 32.45
CA GLN A 126 7.15 -4.87 33.82
C GLN A 126 7.46 -3.72 34.78
N LYS A 127 8.30 -2.77 34.38
CA LYS A 127 8.59 -1.56 35.19
C LYS A 127 7.32 -0.73 35.41
N SER A 128 6.46 -0.60 34.39
CA SER A 128 5.17 0.10 34.50
C SER A 128 4.22 -0.58 35.48
N VAL A 129 4.14 -1.92 35.48
CA VAL A 129 3.37 -2.70 36.46
C VAL A 129 3.90 -2.48 37.88
N VAL A 130 5.23 -2.49 38.06
CA VAL A 130 5.84 -2.22 39.37
C VAL A 130 5.55 -0.80 39.86
N LYS A 131 5.68 0.20 38.98
CA LYS A 131 5.32 1.61 39.31
C LYS A 131 3.86 1.74 39.67
N PHE A 132 2.96 1.07 38.94
CA PHE A 132 1.53 1.05 39.25
C PHE A 132 1.27 0.43 40.63
N ALA A 133 1.93 -0.68 40.96
CA ALA A 133 1.82 -1.32 42.28
C ALA A 133 2.30 -0.38 43.41
N ILE A 134 3.47 0.25 43.24
CA ILE A 134 4.02 1.22 44.21
C ILE A 134 3.09 2.41 44.37
N GLY A 135 2.61 2.98 43.26
CA GLY A 135 1.71 4.12 43.26
C GLY A 135 0.36 3.79 43.88
N SER A 136 -0.14 2.57 43.67
CA SER A 136 -1.37 2.10 44.29
C SER A 136 -1.26 2.02 45.80
N VAL A 137 -0.14 1.51 46.31
CA VAL A 137 0.13 1.47 47.75
C VAL A 137 0.26 2.88 48.33
N ALA A 138 1.07 3.75 47.70
CA ALA A 138 1.30 5.12 48.15
C ALA A 138 0.00 5.94 48.16
N GLY A 139 -0.75 5.89 47.06
CA GLY A 139 -2.05 6.53 46.92
C GLY A 139 -3.08 6.02 47.95
N GLY A 140 -3.12 4.71 48.18
CA GLY A 140 -3.99 4.11 49.20
C GLY A 140 -3.66 4.61 50.62
N LEU A 141 -2.38 4.76 50.96
CA LEU A 141 -1.95 5.32 52.24
C LEU A 141 -2.36 6.79 52.40
N VAL A 142 -2.21 7.60 51.34
CA VAL A 142 -2.66 9.01 51.34
C VAL A 142 -4.18 9.11 51.49
N GLY A 143 -4.94 8.28 50.76
CA GLY A 143 -6.39 8.22 50.89
C GLY A 143 -6.83 7.82 52.30
N ALA A 144 -6.14 6.86 52.92
CA ALA A 144 -6.41 6.44 54.29
C ALA A 144 -6.11 7.55 55.30
N TRP A 145 -5.04 8.32 55.07
CA TRP A 145 -4.70 9.48 55.90
C TRP A 145 -5.73 10.61 55.74
N ALA A 146 -6.13 10.96 54.52
CA ALA A 146 -7.16 11.97 54.26
C ALA A 146 -8.50 11.59 54.91
N TRP A 147 -8.91 10.33 54.76
CA TRP A 147 -10.13 9.81 55.40
C TRP A 147 -10.06 9.88 56.93
N SER A 148 -8.87 9.68 57.52
CA SER A 148 -8.66 9.80 58.96
C SER A 148 -8.87 11.23 59.49
N GLY A 149 -8.48 12.24 58.71
CA GLY A 149 -8.73 13.65 59.03
C GLY A 149 -10.21 13.99 59.01
N ILE A 150 -10.94 13.50 58.01
CA ILE A 150 -12.37 13.79 57.79
C ILE A 150 -13.26 13.06 58.81
N SER A 151 -12.95 11.81 59.14
CA SER A 151 -13.80 10.97 60.00
C SER A 151 -13.72 11.30 61.50
N GLY A 152 -12.84 12.22 61.89
CA GLY A 152 -12.61 12.64 63.27
C GLY A 152 -11.78 11.63 64.05
N TRP A 153 -10.63 12.06 64.56
CA TRP A 153 -9.56 11.26 65.19
C TRP A 153 -9.96 10.43 66.44
N ARG A 154 -11.23 10.42 66.83
CA ARG A 154 -11.70 9.85 68.11
C ARG A 154 -11.74 8.31 68.16
N SER A 155 -11.43 7.58 67.08
CA SER A 155 -11.42 6.12 67.09
C SER A 155 -10.24 5.52 66.32
N ARG A 156 -9.07 5.41 66.99
CA ARG A 156 -7.86 4.73 66.49
C ARG A 156 -8.14 3.31 65.96
N ARG A 157 -9.13 2.60 66.52
CA ARG A 157 -9.52 1.25 66.07
C ARG A 157 -10.27 1.25 64.74
N VAL A 158 -11.10 2.27 64.49
CA VAL A 158 -11.80 2.40 63.19
C VAL A 158 -10.80 2.77 62.11
N TRP A 159 -9.86 3.66 62.43
CA TRP A 159 -8.76 4.01 61.53
C TRP A 159 -7.91 2.80 61.12
N LEU A 160 -7.35 2.03 62.07
CA LEU A 160 -6.53 0.85 61.74
C LEU A 160 -7.29 -0.19 60.90
N LYS A 161 -8.58 -0.41 61.21
CA LYS A 161 -9.41 -1.36 60.47
C LYS A 161 -9.76 -0.85 59.06
N SER A 162 -10.11 0.43 58.91
CA SER A 162 -10.41 1.03 57.61
C SER A 162 -9.18 1.09 56.70
N THR A 163 -8.00 1.38 57.26
CA THR A 163 -6.73 1.37 56.51
C THR A 163 -6.35 -0.04 56.07
N ALA A 164 -6.40 -1.02 56.97
CA ALA A 164 -6.08 -2.41 56.62
C ALA A 164 -7.06 -2.99 55.60
N VAL A 165 -8.37 -2.78 55.79
CA VAL A 165 -9.41 -3.23 54.84
C VAL A 165 -9.28 -2.50 53.51
N GLY A 166 -8.99 -1.19 53.52
CA GLY A 166 -8.80 -0.39 52.31
C GLY A 166 -7.57 -0.80 51.50
N LEU A 167 -6.45 -1.10 52.16
CA LEU A 167 -5.23 -1.58 51.49
C LEU A 167 -5.41 -2.98 50.91
N VAL A 168 -6.04 -3.90 51.65
CA VAL A 168 -6.36 -5.25 51.14
C VAL A 168 -7.35 -5.17 49.97
N ALA A 169 -8.35 -4.30 50.06
CA ALA A 169 -9.29 -4.06 48.96
C ALA A 169 -8.58 -3.46 47.74
N ALA A 170 -7.65 -2.51 47.93
CA ALA A 170 -6.88 -1.91 46.83
C ALA A 170 -6.03 -2.95 46.11
N LEU A 171 -5.27 -3.76 46.86
CA LEU A 171 -4.48 -4.85 46.29
C LEU A 171 -5.36 -5.90 45.59
N GLY A 172 -6.52 -6.23 46.18
CA GLY A 172 -7.50 -7.14 45.59
C GLY A 172 -8.09 -6.61 44.28
N VAL A 173 -8.42 -5.32 44.21
CA VAL A 173 -8.91 -4.68 42.99
C VAL A 173 -7.81 -4.64 41.93
N SER A 174 -6.59 -4.20 42.24
CA SER A 174 -5.48 -4.22 41.27
C SER A 174 -5.20 -5.63 40.73
N GLY A 175 -5.24 -6.66 41.59
CA GLY A 175 -5.12 -8.05 41.19
C GLY A 175 -6.27 -8.53 40.30
N LEU A 176 -7.52 -8.15 40.63
CA LEU A 176 -8.70 -8.48 39.82
C LEU A 176 -8.63 -7.85 38.42
N TRP A 177 -8.02 -6.68 38.27
CA TRP A 177 -7.83 -6.04 36.96
C TRP A 177 -6.77 -6.77 36.14
N GLY A 178 -5.64 -7.17 36.74
CA GLY A 178 -4.64 -8.00 36.05
C GLY A 178 -5.20 -9.36 35.63
N ILE A 179 -6.00 -10.00 36.50
CA ILE A 179 -6.72 -11.24 36.18
C ILE A 179 -7.77 -10.99 35.09
N GLY A 180 -8.49 -9.87 35.14
CA GLY A 180 -9.46 -9.47 34.13
C GLY A 180 -8.82 -9.27 32.77
N ALA A 181 -7.70 -8.56 32.70
CA ALA A 181 -6.93 -8.34 31.49
C ALA A 181 -6.43 -9.66 30.92
N TRP A 182 -5.89 -10.54 31.76
CA TRP A 182 -5.41 -11.87 31.34
C TRP A 182 -6.55 -12.78 30.85
N LEU A 183 -7.67 -12.83 31.56
CA LEU A 183 -8.83 -13.67 31.18
C LEU A 183 -9.57 -13.15 29.95
N THR A 184 -9.48 -11.86 29.66
CA THR A 184 -10.14 -11.23 28.51
C THR A 184 -9.18 -10.82 27.41
N PHE A 185 -7.93 -11.32 27.48
CA PHE A 185 -6.94 -11.08 26.45
C PHE A 185 -7.39 -11.75 25.16
N ASP A 186 -7.46 -10.95 24.10
CA ASP A 186 -7.81 -11.40 22.76
C ASP A 186 -6.54 -11.85 22.03
N GLU A 187 -6.41 -13.16 21.78
CA GLU A 187 -5.30 -13.71 21.01
C GLU A 187 -5.35 -13.28 19.53
N GLU A 188 -6.50 -12.80 19.04
CA GLU A 188 -6.69 -12.31 17.67
C GLU A 188 -6.66 -10.77 17.57
N TYR A 189 -6.11 -10.06 18.56
CA TYR A 189 -6.07 -8.59 18.62
C TYR A 189 -5.58 -7.90 17.33
N GLY A 190 -4.70 -8.57 16.57
CA GLY A 190 -4.21 -8.08 15.27
C GLY A 190 -5.31 -7.90 14.21
N LYS A 191 -6.40 -8.68 14.27
CA LYS A 191 -7.57 -8.53 13.40
C LYS A 191 -8.38 -7.26 13.69
N HIS A 192 -8.18 -6.66 14.85
CA HIS A 192 -8.86 -5.46 15.33
C HIS A 192 -7.98 -4.20 15.30
N LEU A 193 -6.91 -4.21 14.50
CA LEU A 193 -6.04 -3.05 14.29
C LEU A 193 -6.83 -1.87 13.68
N ARG A 194 -6.88 -0.76 14.41
CA ARG A 194 -7.32 0.56 13.92
C ARG A 194 -6.10 1.47 13.77
N ALA A 195 -6.03 2.19 12.67
CA ALA A 195 -4.99 3.20 12.45
C ALA A 195 -5.63 4.55 12.13
N ASP A 196 -4.92 5.64 12.44
CA ASP A 196 -5.24 6.99 12.00
C ASP A 196 -4.11 7.59 11.14
N GLY A 197 -4.32 8.79 10.60
CA GLY A 197 -3.31 9.50 9.79
C GLY A 197 -2.97 8.80 8.46
N LEU A 198 -1.73 8.99 8.02
CA LEU A 198 -1.19 8.42 6.78
C LEU A 198 -0.99 6.89 6.90
N LEU A 199 -0.77 6.38 8.11
CA LEU A 199 -0.74 4.94 8.41
C LEU A 199 -2.09 4.26 8.08
N ALA A 200 -3.22 4.93 8.39
CA ALA A 200 -4.54 4.43 8.04
C ALA A 200 -4.73 4.34 6.52
N MET A 201 -4.22 5.33 5.79
CA MET A 201 -4.29 5.34 4.33
C MET A 201 -3.53 4.15 3.73
N GLY A 202 -2.27 3.94 4.12
CA GLY A 202 -1.47 2.81 3.64
C GLY A 202 -2.13 1.45 3.91
N LEU A 203 -2.56 1.19 5.15
CA LEU A 203 -3.23 -0.07 5.52
C LEU A 203 -4.58 -0.26 4.81
N SER A 204 -5.32 0.83 4.54
CA SER A 204 -6.57 0.76 3.80
C SER A 204 -6.35 0.45 2.32
N SER A 205 -5.30 1.03 1.73
CA SER A 205 -4.90 0.79 0.34
C SER A 205 -4.48 -0.66 0.13
N GLU A 206 -3.66 -1.23 1.01
CA GLU A 206 -3.28 -2.64 0.93
C GLU A 206 -4.49 -3.59 1.02
N ARG A 207 -5.41 -3.34 1.96
CA ARG A 207 -6.64 -4.13 2.08
C ARG A 207 -7.52 -4.01 0.83
N LEU A 208 -7.57 -2.84 0.22
CA LEU A 208 -8.33 -2.59 -1.00
C LEU A 208 -7.68 -3.30 -2.20
N LEU A 209 -6.35 -3.16 -2.37
CA LEU A 209 -5.58 -3.88 -3.39
C LEU A 209 -5.74 -5.40 -3.25
N ALA A 210 -5.68 -5.94 -2.03
CA ALA A 210 -5.91 -7.36 -1.79
C ALA A 210 -7.32 -7.82 -2.22
N GLN A 211 -8.35 -7.02 -1.94
CA GLN A 211 -9.72 -7.29 -2.39
C GLN A 211 -9.86 -7.23 -3.91
N LEU A 212 -9.23 -6.24 -4.55
CA LEU A 212 -9.20 -6.08 -6.00
C LEU A 212 -8.48 -7.26 -6.67
N ASN A 213 -7.31 -7.67 -6.15
CA ASN A 213 -6.54 -8.80 -6.66
C ASN A 213 -7.32 -10.13 -6.53
N ALA A 214 -7.92 -10.39 -5.36
CA ALA A 214 -8.75 -11.59 -5.16
C ALA A 214 -9.99 -11.60 -6.07
N ARG A 215 -10.44 -10.43 -6.51
CA ARG A 215 -11.49 -10.29 -7.50
C ARG A 215 -10.95 -10.55 -8.91
N ASP A 216 -9.83 -9.97 -9.32
CA ASP A 216 -9.23 -10.20 -10.64
C ASP A 216 -8.90 -11.67 -10.88
N GLN A 217 -8.39 -12.38 -9.86
CA GLN A 217 -8.05 -13.80 -9.99
C GLN A 217 -9.27 -14.66 -10.34
N ARG A 218 -10.47 -14.25 -9.89
CA ARG A 218 -11.71 -14.92 -10.26
C ARG A 218 -12.11 -14.69 -11.73
N TYR A 219 -11.57 -13.66 -12.38
CA TYR A 219 -11.90 -13.29 -13.77
C TYR A 219 -10.91 -13.77 -14.82
N ALA A 220 -9.74 -14.23 -14.39
CA ALA A 220 -8.68 -14.70 -15.29
C ALA A 220 -9.19 -15.71 -16.34
N GLY A 221 -10.05 -16.64 -15.92
CA GLY A 221 -10.65 -17.63 -16.82
C GLY A 221 -11.65 -17.07 -17.84
N TYR A 222 -12.31 -15.95 -17.53
CA TYR A 222 -13.26 -15.30 -18.44
C TYR A 222 -12.52 -14.56 -19.57
N VAL A 223 -11.49 -13.79 -19.22
CA VAL A 223 -10.64 -13.09 -20.20
C VAL A 223 -9.97 -14.09 -21.14
N GLN A 224 -9.44 -15.19 -20.60
CA GLN A 224 -8.86 -16.27 -21.40
C GLN A 224 -9.88 -16.92 -22.35
N SER A 225 -11.09 -17.19 -21.87
CA SER A 225 -12.14 -17.79 -22.70
C SER A 225 -12.59 -16.85 -23.82
N LEU A 226 -12.69 -15.55 -23.54
CA LEU A 226 -13.10 -14.53 -24.51
C LEU A 226 -12.03 -14.31 -25.58
N THR A 227 -10.77 -14.13 -25.18
CA THR A 227 -9.62 -14.00 -26.10
C THR A 227 -9.54 -15.22 -27.02
N THR A 228 -9.52 -16.44 -26.47
CA THR A 228 -9.51 -17.69 -27.24
C THR A 228 -10.68 -17.80 -28.22
N TYR A 229 -11.89 -17.43 -27.78
CA TYR A 229 -13.07 -17.46 -28.64
C TYR A 229 -12.96 -16.48 -29.81
N LEU A 230 -12.47 -15.27 -29.55
CA LEU A 230 -12.28 -14.24 -30.58
C LEU A 230 -11.18 -14.62 -31.57
N SER A 231 -10.06 -15.19 -31.13
CA SER A 231 -9.01 -15.68 -32.03
C SER A 231 -9.56 -16.75 -32.98
N ARG A 232 -10.36 -17.69 -32.47
CA ARG A 232 -11.02 -18.72 -33.30
C ARG A 232 -12.03 -18.14 -34.28
N LEU A 233 -12.80 -17.14 -33.85
CA LEU A 233 -13.72 -16.43 -34.76
C LEU A 233 -12.95 -15.73 -35.88
N LYS A 234 -11.85 -15.05 -35.58
CA LYS A 234 -10.99 -14.40 -36.58
C LYS A 234 -10.43 -15.40 -37.58
N GLU A 235 -9.86 -16.50 -37.10
CA GLU A 235 -9.32 -17.59 -37.93
C GLU A 235 -10.40 -18.18 -38.86
N SER A 236 -11.66 -18.20 -38.41
CA SER A 236 -12.78 -18.72 -39.20
C SER A 236 -13.42 -17.72 -40.18
N ALA A 237 -13.23 -16.41 -39.99
CA ALA A 237 -13.99 -15.38 -40.69
C ALA A 237 -13.45 -15.07 -42.09
N ASP A 238 -12.14 -15.18 -42.31
CA ASP A 238 -11.54 -14.93 -43.62
C ASP A 238 -10.13 -15.56 -43.75
N PRO A 239 -10.01 -16.84 -44.15
CA PRO A 239 -8.71 -17.53 -44.21
C PRO A 239 -7.79 -17.06 -45.34
N GLU A 240 -8.28 -16.29 -46.32
CA GLU A 240 -7.49 -15.86 -47.49
C GLU A 240 -6.82 -14.48 -47.33
N SER A 241 -7.19 -13.67 -46.32
CA SER A 241 -6.63 -12.32 -46.06
C SER A 241 -5.61 -12.24 -44.91
N HIS A 242 -5.16 -13.38 -44.36
CA HIS A 242 -4.21 -13.38 -43.24
C HIS A 242 -2.77 -13.20 -43.71
N VAL A 243 -2.20 -12.02 -43.45
CA VAL A 243 -0.74 -11.86 -43.38
C VAL A 243 -0.23 -12.70 -42.20
N PRO A 244 0.72 -13.63 -42.39
CA PRO A 244 1.25 -14.43 -41.29
C PRO A 244 1.84 -13.55 -40.20
N THR A 245 1.36 -13.73 -38.96
CA THR A 245 1.96 -13.09 -37.78
C THR A 245 3.31 -13.73 -37.51
N ALA A 246 4.35 -12.90 -37.45
CA ALA A 246 5.70 -13.32 -37.10
C ALA A 246 6.04 -13.01 -35.64
N ALA A 247 5.59 -11.87 -35.13
CA ALA A 247 5.73 -11.51 -33.72
C ALA A 247 4.43 -10.92 -33.16
N ARG A 248 4.15 -11.17 -31.87
CA ARG A 248 2.98 -10.68 -31.16
C ARG A 248 3.37 -10.07 -29.82
N VAL A 249 2.97 -8.82 -29.62
CA VAL A 249 3.35 -8.01 -28.46
C VAL A 249 2.11 -7.69 -27.63
N LEU A 250 2.17 -7.94 -26.32
CA LEU A 250 1.15 -7.53 -25.37
C LEU A 250 1.53 -6.16 -24.77
N LEU A 251 0.71 -5.14 -24.99
CA LEU A 251 0.89 -3.80 -24.43
C LEU A 251 0.04 -3.65 -23.17
N VAL A 252 0.68 -3.26 -22.08
CA VAL A 252 0.07 -2.96 -20.78
C VAL A 252 0.59 -1.61 -20.26
N SER A 253 -0.14 -0.99 -19.33
CA SER A 253 0.31 0.20 -18.60
C SER A 253 -0.57 0.44 -17.38
N ASP A 254 -0.13 1.29 -16.46
CA ASP A 254 -0.92 1.78 -15.33
C ASP A 254 -1.48 0.60 -14.51
N ILE A 255 -0.59 -0.31 -14.10
CA ILE A 255 -0.92 -1.49 -13.28
C ILE A 255 -1.21 -1.08 -11.83
N HIS A 256 -0.55 -0.02 -11.32
CA HIS A 256 -0.76 0.55 -9.98
C HIS A 256 -0.89 -0.52 -8.88
N SER A 257 0.19 -1.29 -8.71
CA SER A 257 0.41 -2.30 -7.66
C SER A 257 -0.56 -3.50 -7.65
N ARG A 258 -1.33 -3.71 -8.72
CA ARG A 258 -2.24 -4.86 -8.85
C ARG A 258 -1.52 -6.11 -9.32
N ASN A 259 -1.88 -7.24 -8.73
CA ASN A 259 -1.32 -8.53 -9.10
C ASN A 259 -2.18 -9.19 -10.19
N ILE A 260 -2.03 -8.66 -11.41
CA ILE A 260 -2.75 -9.10 -12.62
C ILE A 260 -1.98 -10.16 -13.44
N TYR A 261 -0.80 -10.58 -12.98
CA TYR A 261 0.11 -11.40 -13.79
C TYR A 261 -0.40 -12.80 -14.07
N SER A 262 -1.20 -13.37 -13.16
CA SER A 262 -1.86 -14.67 -13.42
C SER A 262 -2.89 -14.60 -14.56
N GLN A 263 -3.46 -13.42 -14.81
CA GLN A 263 -4.39 -13.12 -15.89
C GLN A 263 -3.60 -12.90 -17.17
N LEU A 264 -2.56 -12.07 -17.12
CA LEU A 264 -1.66 -11.83 -18.24
C LEU A 264 -1.04 -13.14 -18.73
N GLN A 265 -0.61 -14.03 -17.83
CA GLN A 265 -0.01 -15.31 -18.23
C GLN A 265 -0.96 -16.20 -19.03
N ARG A 266 -2.26 -16.13 -18.73
CA ARG A 266 -3.27 -16.83 -19.52
C ARG A 266 -3.44 -16.22 -20.90
N VAL A 267 -3.42 -14.89 -21.00
CA VAL A 267 -3.46 -14.18 -22.29
C VAL A 267 -2.22 -14.56 -23.10
N ILE A 268 -1.03 -14.45 -22.51
CA ILE A 268 0.27 -14.81 -23.09
C ILE A 268 0.23 -16.22 -23.66
N THR A 269 -0.14 -17.21 -22.84
CA THR A 269 -0.22 -18.60 -23.29
C THR A 269 -1.31 -18.83 -24.36
N SER A 270 -2.47 -18.17 -24.24
CA SER A 270 -3.60 -18.41 -25.14
C SER A 270 -3.49 -17.70 -26.48
N GLN A 271 -2.66 -16.67 -26.56
CA GLN A 271 -2.45 -15.85 -27.74
C GLN A 271 -1.04 -16.01 -28.27
N ASP A 272 -0.19 -16.89 -27.73
CA ASP A 272 1.21 -17.03 -28.16
C ASP A 272 1.92 -15.66 -28.23
N ILE A 273 1.84 -14.88 -27.15
CA ILE A 273 2.53 -13.59 -27.03
C ILE A 273 4.04 -13.85 -26.90
N ASP A 274 4.87 -13.13 -27.66
CA ASP A 274 6.32 -13.25 -27.64
C ASP A 274 6.98 -12.45 -26.51
N PHE A 275 6.45 -11.25 -26.21
CA PHE A 275 6.88 -10.43 -25.08
C PHE A 275 5.81 -9.39 -24.69
N VAL A 276 6.00 -8.81 -23.50
CA VAL A 276 5.13 -7.75 -22.95
C VAL A 276 5.87 -6.42 -22.99
N VAL A 277 5.18 -5.34 -23.36
CA VAL A 277 5.63 -3.95 -23.18
C VAL A 277 4.73 -3.31 -22.14
N ASP A 278 5.31 -2.94 -21.00
CA ASP A 278 4.70 -2.18 -19.93
C ASP A 278 5.16 -0.72 -20.03
N ALA A 279 4.24 0.17 -20.40
CA ALA A 279 4.49 1.60 -20.57
C ALA A 279 4.47 2.39 -19.25
N GLY A 280 4.70 1.74 -18.10
CA GLY A 280 4.95 2.41 -16.84
C GLY A 280 3.73 2.56 -15.92
N ASP A 281 3.98 3.17 -14.77
CA ASP A 281 3.08 3.24 -13.61
C ASP A 281 2.74 1.85 -13.05
N LEU A 282 3.81 1.11 -12.72
CA LEU A 282 3.73 -0.21 -12.11
C LEU A 282 3.30 -0.12 -10.63
N VAL A 283 3.83 0.85 -9.90
CA VAL A 283 3.54 1.09 -8.47
C VAL A 283 2.79 2.41 -8.26
N ASP A 284 2.33 2.71 -7.03
CA ASP A 284 1.49 3.89 -6.76
C ASP A 284 2.29 5.09 -6.21
N TRP A 285 3.40 4.86 -5.51
CA TRP A 285 4.16 5.90 -4.80
C TRP A 285 5.66 5.93 -5.14
N GLY A 286 6.15 5.05 -6.01
CA GLY A 286 7.54 5.03 -6.47
C GLY A 286 8.57 4.73 -5.38
N THR A 287 8.10 4.27 -4.21
CA THR A 287 8.96 3.98 -3.08
C THR A 287 9.55 2.58 -3.24
N GLY A 288 10.81 2.41 -2.85
CA GLY A 288 11.48 1.11 -2.95
C GLY A 288 10.78 0.02 -2.15
N TYR A 289 10.00 0.41 -1.13
CA TYR A 289 9.18 -0.49 -0.34
C TYR A 289 8.09 -1.19 -1.17
N GLU A 290 7.47 -0.52 -2.15
CA GLU A 290 6.29 -1.08 -2.84
C GLU A 290 6.59 -2.33 -3.64
N LEU A 291 7.71 -2.37 -4.36
CA LEU A 291 8.08 -3.56 -5.12
C LEU A 291 8.97 -4.52 -4.31
N SER A 292 9.81 -4.01 -3.41
CA SER A 292 10.66 -4.88 -2.57
C SER A 292 9.88 -5.64 -1.49
N ALA A 293 8.84 -5.04 -0.91
CA ALA A 293 7.99 -5.67 0.11
C ALA A 293 6.77 -6.41 -0.49
N ARG A 294 6.62 -6.43 -1.81
CA ARG A 294 5.55 -7.15 -2.54
C ARG A 294 6.13 -8.28 -3.39
N PRO A 295 6.57 -9.39 -2.75
CA PRO A 295 7.10 -10.54 -3.47
C PRO A 295 6.09 -11.13 -4.46
N ASP A 296 4.78 -10.93 -4.23
CA ASP A 296 3.72 -11.38 -5.11
C ASP A 296 3.71 -10.67 -6.48
N LEU A 297 4.13 -9.40 -6.55
CA LEU A 297 4.27 -8.67 -7.83
C LEU A 297 5.53 -9.13 -8.58
N ARG A 298 6.67 -9.20 -7.87
CA ARG A 298 7.94 -9.68 -8.46
C ARG A 298 7.82 -11.11 -8.99
N GLN A 299 7.23 -12.01 -8.20
CA GLN A 299 6.96 -13.38 -8.61
C GLN A 299 5.92 -13.45 -9.73
N GLY A 300 4.94 -12.55 -9.72
CA GLY A 300 3.97 -12.41 -10.80
C GLY A 300 4.63 -12.10 -12.13
N ILE A 301 5.48 -11.06 -12.19
CA ILE A 301 6.24 -10.68 -13.40
C ILE A 301 7.16 -11.83 -13.83
N ALA A 302 7.89 -12.42 -12.88
CA ALA A 302 8.79 -13.55 -13.16
C ALA A 302 8.05 -14.79 -13.69
N SER A 303 6.75 -14.94 -13.38
CA SER A 303 5.93 -16.07 -13.84
C SER A 303 5.38 -15.93 -15.27
N LEU A 304 5.66 -14.82 -15.96
CA LEU A 304 5.16 -14.59 -17.31
C LEU A 304 5.88 -15.44 -18.38
N ASP A 305 7.06 -15.99 -18.07
CA ASP A 305 7.88 -16.84 -18.94
C ASP A 305 8.26 -16.23 -20.32
N VAL A 306 7.97 -14.95 -20.56
CA VAL A 306 8.36 -14.17 -21.75
C VAL A 306 9.07 -12.88 -21.30
N PRO A 307 9.85 -12.22 -22.17
CA PRO A 307 10.46 -10.93 -21.83
C PRO A 307 9.41 -9.89 -21.40
N TYR A 308 9.70 -9.19 -20.31
CA TYR A 308 8.88 -8.10 -19.77
C TYR A 308 9.63 -6.78 -19.95
N VAL A 309 9.27 -6.06 -21.01
CA VAL A 309 9.88 -4.79 -21.39
C VAL A 309 9.19 -3.68 -20.62
N PHE A 310 9.95 -2.83 -19.94
CA PHE A 310 9.40 -1.83 -19.03
C PHE A 310 10.01 -0.45 -19.27
N VAL A 311 9.16 0.56 -19.33
CA VAL A 311 9.53 1.98 -19.21
C VAL A 311 9.05 2.52 -17.88
N LYS A 312 9.89 3.29 -17.20
CA LYS A 312 9.54 3.95 -15.94
C LYS A 312 8.45 5.00 -16.16
N GLY A 313 7.31 4.88 -15.46
CA GLY A 313 6.29 5.93 -15.38
C GLY A 313 6.61 7.00 -14.34
N ASN A 314 5.74 8.01 -14.19
CA ASN A 314 5.94 9.04 -13.18
C ASN A 314 5.71 8.52 -11.76
N HIS A 315 4.90 7.46 -11.58
CA HIS A 315 4.72 6.81 -10.29
C HIS A 315 5.83 5.82 -9.95
N ASP A 316 6.71 5.49 -10.89
CA ASP A 316 7.82 4.58 -10.64
C ASP A 316 9.08 5.36 -10.26
N GLY A 317 9.65 5.02 -9.11
CA GLY A 317 10.91 5.60 -8.65
C GLY A 317 12.13 4.74 -9.03
N PRO A 318 13.36 5.25 -8.81
CA PRO A 318 14.59 4.53 -9.11
C PRO A 318 14.66 3.14 -8.48
N SER A 319 14.14 3.01 -7.26
CA SER A 319 14.09 1.73 -6.55
C SER A 319 13.09 0.73 -7.13
N THR A 320 12.06 1.18 -7.85
CA THR A 320 11.18 0.29 -8.62
C THR A 320 11.99 -0.35 -9.76
N VAL A 321 12.73 0.48 -10.50
CA VAL A 321 13.59 0.03 -11.59
C VAL A 321 14.68 -0.91 -11.09
N ASP A 322 15.36 -0.58 -9.98
CA ASP A 322 16.39 -1.45 -9.40
C ASP A 322 15.83 -2.83 -9.01
N ALA A 323 14.65 -2.88 -8.40
CA ALA A 323 14.00 -4.14 -8.03
C ALA A 323 13.54 -4.95 -9.25
N LEU A 324 13.13 -4.29 -10.33
CA LEU A 324 12.78 -4.92 -11.60
C LEU A 324 14.00 -5.51 -12.30
N ARG A 325 15.15 -4.84 -12.28
CA ARG A 325 16.42 -5.34 -12.83
C ARG A 325 16.89 -6.65 -12.18
N GLU A 326 16.46 -6.95 -10.96
CA GLU A 326 16.74 -8.22 -10.30
C GLU A 326 15.94 -9.41 -10.89
N ILE A 327 14.94 -9.15 -11.73
CA ILE A 327 14.10 -10.17 -12.35
C ILE A 327 14.70 -10.52 -13.73
N PRO A 328 15.17 -11.76 -13.96
CA PRO A 328 15.93 -12.09 -15.18
C PRO A 328 15.20 -11.90 -16.52
N THR A 329 13.87 -11.95 -16.52
CA THR A 329 13.05 -11.78 -17.73
C THR A 329 12.75 -10.32 -18.05
N VAL A 330 13.12 -9.38 -17.18
CA VAL A 330 12.80 -7.95 -17.36
C VAL A 330 13.87 -7.25 -18.19
N VAL A 331 13.43 -6.43 -19.14
CA VAL A 331 14.26 -5.52 -19.94
C VAL A 331 13.79 -4.10 -19.64
N ILE A 332 14.68 -3.23 -19.16
CA ILE A 332 14.34 -1.83 -18.88
C ILE A 332 14.75 -0.98 -20.09
N LEU A 333 13.84 -0.18 -20.61
CA LEU A 333 14.16 0.79 -21.67
C LEU A 333 14.54 2.15 -21.05
N GLU A 334 15.82 2.50 -21.14
CA GLU A 334 16.42 3.73 -20.59
C GLU A 334 17.30 4.46 -21.62
N GLY A 335 16.72 4.78 -22.77
CA GLY A 335 17.36 5.58 -23.83
C GLY A 335 18.32 4.80 -24.71
N GLN A 336 18.30 3.47 -24.66
CA GLN A 336 19.08 2.57 -25.51
C GLN A 336 18.17 1.78 -26.45
N MET A 337 18.73 1.32 -27.57
CA MET A 337 18.02 0.45 -28.51
C MET A 337 18.16 -1.01 -28.05
N GLU A 338 17.02 -1.63 -27.77
CA GLU A 338 16.91 -3.04 -27.40
C GLU A 338 16.27 -3.83 -28.55
N GLU A 339 16.69 -5.08 -28.76
CA GLU A 339 16.13 -5.95 -29.80
C GLU A 339 15.48 -7.19 -29.17
N ILE A 340 14.18 -7.37 -29.42
CA ILE A 340 13.35 -8.44 -28.83
C ILE A 340 12.44 -9.01 -29.91
N ALA A 341 12.52 -10.33 -30.13
CA ALA A 341 11.82 -11.02 -31.23
C ALA A 341 12.06 -10.38 -32.63
N GLY A 342 13.24 -9.79 -32.83
CA GLY A 342 13.64 -9.08 -34.07
C GLY A 342 13.14 -7.63 -34.18
N LEU A 343 12.25 -7.20 -33.26
CA LEU A 343 11.78 -5.82 -33.16
C LEU A 343 12.79 -4.98 -32.39
N ARG A 344 13.01 -3.73 -32.83
CA ARG A 344 13.87 -2.74 -32.19
C ARG A 344 13.05 -1.74 -31.42
N LEU A 345 13.32 -1.63 -30.13
CA LEU A 345 12.60 -0.81 -29.19
C LEU A 345 13.53 0.25 -28.62
N VAL A 346 13.04 1.48 -28.55
CA VAL A 346 13.66 2.57 -27.78
C VAL A 346 12.61 3.08 -26.80
N GLY A 347 13.02 3.31 -25.56
CA GLY A 347 12.11 3.93 -24.59
C GLY A 347 12.84 4.87 -23.66
N VAL A 348 12.12 5.87 -23.19
CA VAL A 348 12.67 6.91 -22.32
C VAL A 348 11.85 6.93 -21.04
N SER A 349 12.57 6.88 -19.92
CA SER A 349 11.97 6.97 -18.59
C SER A 349 11.30 8.32 -18.39
N ASP A 350 10.10 8.33 -17.82
CA ASP A 350 9.41 9.57 -17.44
C ASP A 350 10.33 10.39 -16.51
N PRO A 351 10.66 11.65 -16.83
CA PRO A 351 11.60 12.45 -16.05
C PRO A 351 11.04 12.82 -14.66
N ARG A 352 9.75 12.63 -14.43
CA ARG A 352 9.07 12.97 -13.17
C ARG A 352 9.12 11.79 -12.18
N ILE A 353 9.00 12.14 -10.90
CA ILE A 353 8.84 11.19 -9.81
C ILE A 353 7.71 11.71 -8.92
N TYR A 354 6.64 10.94 -8.81
CA TYR A 354 5.46 11.29 -8.05
C TYR A 354 5.75 11.38 -6.54
N GLN A 355 5.36 12.51 -5.91
CA GLN A 355 5.52 12.79 -4.48
C GLN A 355 6.96 12.75 -3.93
N ASP A 356 7.96 13.19 -4.72
CA ASP A 356 9.36 13.26 -4.26
C ASP A 356 9.72 14.57 -3.50
N GLY A 357 8.79 15.53 -3.40
CA GLY A 357 9.00 16.85 -2.79
C GLY A 357 10.02 17.73 -3.52
N GLY A 358 10.40 17.36 -4.74
CA GLY A 358 11.46 17.97 -5.55
C GLY A 358 10.95 18.89 -6.66
N PRO A 359 11.86 19.50 -7.44
CA PRO A 359 11.51 20.35 -8.59
C PRO A 359 10.79 19.59 -9.73
N THR A 360 10.68 18.27 -9.63
CA THR A 360 10.05 17.29 -10.53
C THR A 360 8.55 17.06 -10.23
N GLU A 361 7.98 17.72 -9.22
CA GLU A 361 6.54 17.66 -8.86
C GLU A 361 5.63 18.57 -9.73
N VAL A 362 6.01 18.87 -10.96
CA VAL A 362 5.21 19.76 -11.80
C VAL A 362 3.96 19.03 -12.29
N GLU A 363 2.78 19.51 -11.88
CA GLU A 363 1.48 19.01 -12.37
C GLU A 363 0.85 19.94 -13.43
N GLU A 364 1.46 21.09 -13.71
CA GLU A 364 0.99 22.01 -14.75
C GLU A 364 1.16 21.37 -16.14
N PRO A 365 0.07 21.08 -16.88
CA PRO A 365 0.11 20.21 -18.05
C PRO A 365 1.11 20.65 -19.13
N THR A 366 1.20 21.95 -19.42
CA THR A 366 2.12 22.45 -20.45
C THR A 366 3.58 22.26 -20.09
N VAL A 367 3.92 22.39 -18.80
CA VAL A 367 5.30 22.22 -18.34
C VAL A 367 5.67 20.73 -18.34
N VAL A 368 4.72 19.86 -17.97
CA VAL A 368 4.89 18.41 -18.06
C VAL A 368 5.15 18.00 -19.52
N GLU A 369 4.31 18.45 -20.45
CA GLU A 369 4.47 18.14 -21.87
C GLU A 369 5.84 18.59 -22.40
N GLU A 370 6.27 19.82 -22.07
CA GLU A 370 7.61 20.32 -22.43
C GLU A 370 8.72 19.43 -21.85
N MET A 371 8.65 19.05 -20.58
CA MET A 371 9.66 18.18 -19.95
C MET A 371 9.75 16.80 -20.59
N GLU A 372 8.60 16.19 -20.93
CA GLU A 372 8.55 14.88 -21.59
C GLU A 372 9.11 14.94 -23.02
N GLN A 373 8.80 16.01 -23.75
CA GLN A 373 9.34 16.26 -25.10
C GLN A 373 10.84 16.51 -25.07
N GLU A 374 11.33 17.29 -24.10
CA GLU A 374 12.77 17.53 -23.93
C GLU A 374 13.53 16.22 -23.63
N ALA A 375 13.00 15.38 -22.75
CA ALA A 375 13.60 14.07 -22.44
C ALA A 375 13.63 13.13 -23.66
N ALA A 376 12.55 13.13 -24.46
CA ALA A 376 12.49 12.39 -25.72
C ALA A 376 13.55 12.88 -26.73
N ALA A 377 13.62 14.20 -26.94
CA ALA A 377 14.52 14.83 -27.89
C ALA A 377 16.00 14.61 -27.52
N GLU A 378 16.35 14.66 -26.22
CA GLU A 378 17.72 14.39 -25.74
C GLU A 378 18.17 12.98 -26.12
N VAL A 379 17.30 11.99 -25.96
CA VAL A 379 17.61 10.60 -26.33
C VAL A 379 17.68 10.44 -27.85
N ALA A 380 16.76 11.04 -28.59
CA ALA A 380 16.78 10.97 -30.05
C ALA A 380 18.05 11.62 -30.63
N GLU A 381 18.47 12.77 -30.12
CA GLU A 381 19.72 13.44 -30.51
C GLU A 381 20.95 12.55 -30.28
N ALA A 382 20.94 11.72 -29.23
CA ALA A 382 22.04 10.80 -28.94
C ALA A 382 22.21 9.69 -29.99
N PHE A 383 21.17 9.34 -30.75
CA PHE A 383 21.27 8.40 -31.88
C PHE A 383 21.76 9.05 -33.18
N GLY A 384 21.71 10.38 -33.30
CA GLY A 384 22.14 11.13 -34.48
C GLY A 384 21.17 11.06 -35.66
N ASP A 385 21.63 11.51 -36.84
CA ASP A 385 20.78 11.71 -38.03
C ASP A 385 20.29 10.41 -38.70
N ASP A 386 20.89 9.25 -38.39
CA ASP A 386 20.52 7.94 -38.95
C ASP A 386 20.55 6.87 -37.84
N PRO A 387 19.50 6.82 -36.99
CA PRO A 387 19.40 5.85 -35.90
C PRO A 387 19.23 4.40 -36.38
N GLY A 388 19.02 4.18 -37.69
CA GLY A 388 18.50 2.93 -38.23
C GLY A 388 17.00 2.73 -37.91
N PRO A 389 16.41 1.60 -38.32
CA PRO A 389 14.98 1.35 -38.13
C PRO A 389 14.62 1.15 -36.65
N VAL A 390 13.63 1.93 -36.17
CA VAL A 390 12.99 1.78 -34.87
C VAL A 390 11.55 1.30 -35.07
N ASP A 391 11.18 0.20 -34.43
CA ASP A 391 9.83 -0.36 -34.58
C ASP A 391 8.89 0.17 -33.51
N LEU A 392 9.35 0.26 -32.26
CA LEU A 392 8.57 0.76 -31.14
C LEU A 392 9.33 1.86 -30.38
N ALA A 393 8.70 3.02 -30.24
CA ALA A 393 9.11 4.10 -29.33
C ALA A 393 8.17 4.09 -28.11
N VAL A 394 8.70 3.96 -26.90
CA VAL A 394 7.90 3.78 -25.68
C VAL A 394 8.22 4.86 -24.66
N MET A 395 7.21 5.64 -24.27
CA MET A 395 7.31 6.55 -23.12
C MET A 395 5.99 6.55 -22.37
N HIS A 396 6.04 6.73 -21.06
CA HIS A 396 4.82 6.71 -20.26
C HIS A 396 3.85 7.84 -20.66
N HIS A 397 4.35 9.05 -20.83
CA HIS A 397 3.53 10.19 -21.23
C HIS A 397 3.32 10.27 -22.76
N PRO A 398 2.08 10.46 -23.26
CA PRO A 398 1.81 10.51 -24.70
C PRO A 398 2.58 11.59 -25.47
N ALA A 399 2.79 12.77 -24.85
CA ALA A 399 3.55 13.85 -25.49
C ALA A 399 5.01 13.46 -25.77
N GLY A 400 5.66 12.79 -24.82
CA GLY A 400 7.02 12.28 -25.00
C GLY A 400 7.07 11.13 -26.01
N ALA A 401 6.12 10.18 -25.94
CA ALA A 401 6.06 9.05 -26.87
C ALA A 401 5.92 9.50 -28.33
N ARG A 402 5.07 10.51 -28.57
CA ARG A 402 4.92 11.15 -29.89
C ARG A 402 6.21 11.82 -30.35
N GLN A 403 6.82 12.65 -29.49
CA GLN A 403 8.08 13.32 -29.84
C GLN A 403 9.19 12.32 -30.18
N LEU A 404 9.39 11.30 -29.34
CA LEU A 404 10.39 10.25 -29.56
C LEU A 404 10.12 9.47 -30.85
N GLY A 405 8.85 9.16 -31.09
CA GLY A 405 8.40 8.45 -32.28
C GLY A 405 8.64 9.22 -33.57
N GLU A 406 8.33 10.52 -33.57
CA GLU A 406 8.57 11.42 -34.69
C GLU A 406 10.07 11.60 -34.96
N ASP A 407 10.86 11.89 -33.92
CA ASP A 407 12.30 12.16 -34.05
C ASP A 407 13.09 10.92 -34.51
N LEU A 408 12.67 9.72 -34.09
CA LEU A 408 13.30 8.46 -34.50
C LEU A 408 12.65 7.80 -35.72
N SER A 409 11.62 8.42 -36.30
CA SER A 409 10.82 7.83 -37.39
C SER A 409 10.32 6.41 -37.05
N ALA A 410 9.91 6.21 -35.80
CA ALA A 410 9.44 4.91 -35.31
C ALA A 410 8.04 4.59 -35.86
N ARG A 411 7.78 3.32 -36.15
CA ARG A 411 6.49 2.86 -36.72
C ARG A 411 5.35 2.84 -35.70
N VAL A 412 5.67 2.60 -34.42
CA VAL A 412 4.68 2.48 -33.35
C VAL A 412 5.15 3.28 -32.14
N TRP A 413 4.29 4.12 -31.60
CA TRP A 413 4.52 4.94 -30.42
C TRP A 413 3.59 4.42 -29.32
N VAL A 414 4.13 4.07 -28.16
CA VAL A 414 3.37 3.43 -27.08
C VAL A 414 3.43 4.29 -25.84
N SER A 415 2.25 4.59 -25.28
CA SER A 415 2.08 5.40 -24.07
C SER A 415 1.01 4.88 -23.11
N GLY A 416 1.02 5.43 -21.90
CA GLY A 416 0.06 5.20 -20.82
C GLY A 416 -0.47 6.52 -20.25
N HIS A 417 -0.37 6.68 -18.93
CA HIS A 417 -0.56 7.90 -18.13
C HIS A 417 -2.00 8.43 -18.03
N THR A 418 -2.72 8.49 -19.14
CA THR A 418 -4.08 9.06 -19.18
C THR A 418 -5.12 8.12 -18.54
N HIS A 419 -4.78 6.84 -18.40
CA HIS A 419 -5.67 5.73 -18.07
C HIS A 419 -6.90 5.63 -18.98
N VAL A 420 -6.86 6.23 -20.17
CA VAL A 420 -7.91 6.17 -21.18
C VAL A 420 -7.28 5.65 -22.47
N PRO A 421 -7.77 4.51 -23.01
CA PRO A 421 -7.21 3.98 -24.23
C PRO A 421 -7.47 4.94 -25.39
N ALA A 422 -6.43 5.25 -26.16
CA ALA A 422 -6.50 6.04 -27.39
C ALA A 422 -5.72 5.34 -28.52
N LEU A 423 -6.10 5.62 -29.76
CA LEU A 423 -5.43 5.12 -30.95
C LEU A 423 -5.53 6.22 -32.02
N ASP A 424 -4.38 6.63 -32.54
CA ASP A 424 -4.27 7.47 -33.73
C ASP A 424 -3.44 6.72 -34.78
N VAL A 425 -3.97 6.62 -36.00
CA VAL A 425 -3.37 5.85 -37.10
C VAL A 425 -3.01 6.83 -38.20
N GLY A 426 -1.71 7.03 -38.40
CA GLY A 426 -1.17 7.82 -39.50
C GLY A 426 -0.92 6.98 -40.75
N GLU A 427 -0.30 7.60 -41.76
CA GLU A 427 0.12 6.88 -42.97
C GLU A 427 1.24 5.87 -42.68
N ASP A 428 2.24 6.29 -41.88
CA ASP A 428 3.45 5.49 -41.58
C ASP A 428 3.67 5.22 -40.08
N TYR A 429 2.73 5.65 -39.22
CA TYR A 429 2.85 5.51 -37.76
C TYR A 429 1.55 5.03 -37.10
N LEU A 430 1.71 4.41 -35.93
CA LEU A 430 0.64 4.15 -34.96
C LEU A 430 0.96 4.79 -33.62
N ASP A 431 0.09 5.66 -33.12
CA ASP A 431 0.17 6.19 -31.76
C ASP A 431 -0.87 5.50 -30.87
N ILE A 432 -0.38 4.69 -29.93
CA ILE A 432 -1.18 3.82 -29.08
C ILE A 432 -1.03 4.27 -27.62
N THR A 433 -2.12 4.74 -27.03
CA THR A 433 -2.23 4.88 -25.57
C THR A 433 -3.01 3.69 -25.02
N VAL A 434 -2.38 2.85 -24.19
CA VAL A 434 -2.91 1.54 -23.75
C VAL A 434 -4.11 1.66 -22.80
N GLY A 435 -4.26 2.79 -22.11
CA GLY A 435 -5.27 3.00 -21.08
C GLY A 435 -4.77 2.52 -19.72
N THR A 436 -5.51 1.69 -19.00
CA THR A 436 -5.03 1.15 -17.71
C THR A 436 -5.32 -0.34 -17.54
N THR A 437 -4.29 -1.15 -17.42
CA THR A 437 -4.46 -2.58 -17.16
C THR A 437 -4.85 -2.82 -15.69
N GLY A 438 -4.39 -1.96 -14.78
CA GLY A 438 -4.69 -1.98 -13.36
C GLY A 438 -5.99 -1.27 -12.94
N ALA A 439 -6.78 -0.72 -13.86
CA ALA A 439 -7.94 0.12 -13.51
C ALA A 439 -7.59 1.34 -12.63
N ALA A 440 -6.38 1.89 -12.73
CA ALA A 440 -5.87 2.98 -11.89
C ALA A 440 -5.68 2.63 -10.40
N GLY A 441 -5.56 1.34 -10.04
CA GLY A 441 -5.32 0.90 -8.66
C GLY A 441 -6.38 1.40 -7.67
N ILE A 442 -5.94 1.95 -6.53
CA ILE A 442 -6.83 2.57 -5.53
C ILE A 442 -7.46 3.88 -6.02
N ARG A 443 -6.89 4.52 -7.06
CA ARG A 443 -7.38 5.80 -7.59
C ARG A 443 -8.70 5.69 -8.33
N ALA A 444 -9.08 4.48 -8.73
CA ALA A 444 -10.39 4.18 -9.29
C ALA A 444 -11.55 4.69 -8.41
N PHE A 445 -11.35 4.79 -7.09
CA PHE A 445 -12.37 5.23 -6.14
C PHE A 445 -12.43 6.75 -5.92
N TYR A 446 -11.44 7.49 -6.43
CA TYR A 446 -11.38 8.95 -6.32
C TYR A 446 -11.86 9.66 -7.60
N ARG A 447 -11.94 8.98 -8.74
CA ARG A 447 -12.60 9.53 -9.94
C ARG A 447 -14.10 9.62 -9.71
N GLN A 448 -14.60 10.84 -9.54
CA GLN A 448 -16.03 11.15 -9.51
C GLN A 448 -16.46 11.73 -10.86
N ASN A 449 -17.64 11.35 -11.36
CA ASN A 449 -18.25 12.06 -12.47
C ASN A 449 -18.71 13.46 -12.02
N GLU A 450 -19.20 14.26 -12.96
CA GLU A 450 -19.75 15.60 -12.69
C GLU A 450 -20.89 15.61 -11.64
N GLU A 451 -21.47 14.45 -11.35
CA GLU A 451 -22.56 14.24 -10.40
C GLU A 451 -22.08 13.70 -9.03
N GLY A 452 -20.76 13.53 -8.83
CA GLY A 452 -20.16 13.04 -7.58
C GLY A 452 -20.17 11.51 -7.40
N GLY A 453 -20.59 10.75 -8.41
CA GLY A 453 -20.59 9.29 -8.43
C GLY A 453 -19.22 8.72 -8.82
N VAL A 454 -18.75 7.72 -8.08
CA VAL A 454 -17.47 7.03 -8.39
C VAL A 454 -17.57 6.33 -9.75
N VAL A 455 -16.72 6.73 -10.69
CA VAL A 455 -16.64 6.12 -12.03
C VAL A 455 -15.59 5.02 -12.01
N ALA A 456 -16.05 3.79 -12.19
CA ALA A 456 -15.18 2.65 -12.46
C ALA A 456 -14.31 2.94 -13.70
N THR A 457 -13.00 3.06 -13.50
CA THR A 457 -12.07 3.18 -14.63
C THR A 457 -12.02 1.83 -15.35
N GLN A 458 -12.31 1.83 -16.65
CA GLN A 458 -12.29 0.61 -17.45
C GLN A 458 -10.86 0.10 -17.56
N GLN A 459 -10.70 -1.21 -17.42
CA GLN A 459 -9.42 -1.84 -17.64
C GLN A 459 -9.19 -2.07 -19.12
N SER A 460 -7.94 -1.94 -19.57
CA SER A 460 -7.56 -2.22 -20.94
C SER A 460 -6.14 -2.77 -21.08
N PHE A 461 -5.96 -3.54 -22.15
CA PHE A 461 -4.67 -3.94 -22.69
C PHE A 461 -4.83 -4.14 -24.19
N ASP A 462 -3.71 -4.11 -24.91
CA ASP A 462 -3.67 -4.23 -26.36
C ASP A 462 -2.77 -5.39 -26.78
N ILE A 463 -3.13 -6.06 -27.88
CA ILE A 463 -2.28 -7.05 -28.54
C ILE A 463 -1.97 -6.51 -29.93
N LEU A 464 -0.69 -6.32 -30.22
CA LEU A 464 -0.18 -5.83 -31.49
C LEU A 464 0.55 -6.95 -32.23
N ASP A 465 0.10 -7.23 -33.44
CA ASP A 465 0.66 -8.26 -34.31
C ASP A 465 1.59 -7.62 -35.36
N PHE A 466 2.72 -8.27 -35.65
CA PHE A 466 3.69 -7.87 -36.66
C PHE A 466 3.89 -8.96 -37.71
N ASP A 467 4.19 -8.56 -38.94
CA ASP A 467 4.62 -9.46 -40.01
C ASP A 467 6.13 -9.76 -39.95
N ALA A 468 6.59 -10.63 -40.86
CA ALA A 468 8.01 -11.00 -40.96
C ALA A 468 8.94 -9.81 -41.29
N PHE A 469 8.42 -8.68 -41.77
CA PHE A 469 9.19 -7.47 -42.08
C PHE A 469 9.11 -6.41 -40.97
N CYS A 470 8.67 -6.82 -39.77
CA CYS A 470 8.53 -5.96 -38.61
C CYS A 470 7.54 -4.81 -38.83
N ARG A 471 6.49 -5.03 -39.63
CA ARG A 471 5.42 -4.05 -39.87
C ARG A 471 4.20 -4.43 -39.04
N PRO A 472 3.55 -3.48 -38.35
CA PRO A 472 2.32 -3.77 -37.62
C PRO A 472 1.20 -4.12 -38.60
N ILE A 473 0.47 -5.21 -38.34
CA ILE A 473 -0.60 -5.71 -39.23
C ILE A 473 -1.98 -5.66 -38.59
N SER A 474 -2.07 -5.82 -37.26
CA SER A 474 -3.34 -5.68 -36.54
C SER A 474 -3.17 -5.30 -35.08
N LEU A 475 -4.15 -4.57 -34.56
CA LEU A 475 -4.26 -4.21 -33.15
C LEU A 475 -5.58 -4.75 -32.59
N SER A 476 -5.49 -5.50 -31.49
CA SER A 476 -6.66 -5.97 -30.74
C SER A 476 -6.68 -5.32 -29.37
N ARG A 477 -7.66 -4.44 -29.14
CA ARG A 477 -7.86 -3.76 -27.87
C ARG A 477 -8.93 -4.45 -27.06
N PHE A 478 -8.59 -4.85 -25.84
CA PHE A 478 -9.52 -5.42 -24.88
C PHE A 478 -9.87 -4.35 -23.85
N THR A 479 -11.16 -4.11 -23.63
CA THR A 479 -11.64 -3.17 -22.63
C THR A 479 -12.72 -3.83 -21.77
N PHE A 480 -12.54 -3.85 -20.46
CA PHE A 480 -13.46 -4.49 -19.54
C PHE A 480 -13.85 -3.57 -18.38
N PRO A 481 -15.13 -3.55 -17.99
CA PRO A 481 -15.58 -2.72 -16.90
C PRO A 481 -15.05 -3.25 -15.56
N ASN A 482 -14.75 -2.32 -14.64
CA ASN A 482 -14.25 -2.63 -13.30
C ASN A 482 -15.30 -3.30 -12.37
N SER A 483 -16.51 -3.62 -12.85
CA SER A 483 -17.69 -4.03 -12.06
C SER A 483 -18.18 -5.44 -12.42
N LEU A 484 -18.41 -6.27 -11.39
CA LEU A 484 -19.00 -7.62 -11.47
C LEU A 484 -20.36 -7.64 -12.18
N ALA A 485 -21.17 -6.58 -12.03
CA ALA A 485 -22.49 -6.51 -12.63
C ALA A 485 -22.44 -6.30 -14.14
N ASP A 486 -21.29 -5.83 -14.65
CA ASP A 486 -21.15 -5.31 -16.01
C ASP A 486 -20.22 -6.15 -16.88
N VAL A 487 -19.75 -7.31 -16.41
CA VAL A 487 -18.78 -8.16 -17.15
C VAL A 487 -19.29 -8.56 -18.54
N GLY A 488 -20.61 -8.66 -18.72
CA GLY A 488 -21.24 -8.85 -20.04
C GLY A 488 -21.08 -7.67 -21.02
N ASN A 489 -20.55 -6.54 -20.55
CA ASN A 489 -20.26 -5.33 -21.32
C ASN A 489 -18.77 -5.21 -21.65
N ALA A 490 -17.96 -6.28 -21.50
CA ALA A 490 -16.61 -6.30 -22.03
C ALA A 490 -16.64 -6.04 -23.55
N ARG A 491 -15.78 -5.14 -24.01
CA ARG A 491 -15.65 -4.75 -25.41
C ARG A 491 -14.29 -5.21 -25.91
N VAL A 492 -14.28 -5.71 -27.13
CA VAL A 492 -13.05 -5.93 -27.89
C VAL A 492 -13.20 -5.16 -29.17
N SER A 493 -12.32 -4.20 -29.40
CA SER A 493 -12.17 -3.53 -30.69
C SER A 493 -10.99 -4.15 -31.42
N TYR A 494 -11.17 -4.37 -32.72
CA TYR A 494 -10.15 -4.94 -33.59
C TYR A 494 -9.96 -3.99 -34.75
N GLU A 495 -8.72 -3.59 -34.94
CA GLU A 495 -8.28 -2.70 -36.01
C GLU A 495 -7.35 -3.52 -36.93
N THR A 496 -7.77 -3.73 -38.18
CA THR A 496 -6.85 -4.24 -39.21
C THR A 496 -6.05 -3.06 -39.74
N LEU A 497 -4.73 -3.10 -39.62
CA LEU A 497 -3.84 -2.01 -40.02
C LEU A 497 -3.34 -2.19 -41.44
N ARG A 498 -3.16 -3.46 -41.87
CA ARG A 498 -2.88 -3.84 -43.26
C ARG A 498 -3.75 -5.02 -43.66
N SER A 499 -4.35 -4.95 -44.84
CA SER A 499 -5.11 -6.06 -45.44
C SER A 499 -4.63 -6.29 -46.87
N ASP A 500 -4.25 -7.54 -47.16
CA ASP A 500 -3.91 -8.12 -48.46
C ASP A 500 -2.55 -7.78 -49.10
N ALA A 501 -2.09 -8.78 -49.86
CA ALA A 501 -0.78 -8.99 -50.48
C ALA A 501 -0.44 -8.07 -51.69
N ASP A 502 -1.01 -6.86 -51.75
CA ASP A 502 -0.81 -5.94 -52.88
C ASP A 502 0.31 -4.90 -52.66
N ASP A 503 0.86 -4.79 -51.45
CA ASP A 503 2.16 -4.14 -51.22
C ASP A 503 3.27 -5.18 -51.41
N GLU A 504 3.53 -5.59 -52.66
CA GLU A 504 4.90 -5.96 -52.99
C GLU A 504 5.79 -4.79 -52.53
N PRO A 505 6.93 -5.05 -51.84
CA PRO A 505 7.81 -3.97 -51.44
C PRO A 505 8.07 -3.12 -52.68
N ALA A 506 7.88 -1.80 -52.58
CA ALA A 506 8.30 -0.91 -53.66
C ALA A 506 9.75 -1.29 -54.00
N GLU A 507 10.13 -1.31 -55.29
CA GLU A 507 11.49 -1.71 -55.69
C GLU A 507 12.59 -0.91 -54.95
N GLU A 508 12.26 0.23 -54.33
CA GLU A 508 13.12 0.98 -53.40
C GLU A 508 13.34 0.32 -52.02
N ASP A 509 12.37 -0.40 -51.46
CA ASP A 509 12.49 -1.08 -50.15
C ASP A 509 13.28 -2.40 -50.23
N ALA A 510 13.35 -3.01 -51.42
CA ALA A 510 14.08 -4.24 -51.66
C ALA A 510 15.62 -4.04 -51.78
N GLU A 511 16.08 -2.82 -52.04
CA GLU A 511 17.51 -2.51 -52.18
C GLU A 511 18.16 -1.92 -50.91
N ALA A 512 17.37 -1.56 -49.89
CA ALA A 512 17.86 -0.89 -48.68
C ALA A 512 17.84 -1.81 -47.43
N SER A 513 18.92 -2.56 -47.26
CA SER A 513 19.37 -3.31 -46.06
C SER A 513 19.10 -4.83 -46.06
N PRO A 514 20.10 -5.65 -45.66
CA PRO A 514 19.95 -7.10 -45.66
C PRO A 514 18.93 -7.53 -44.59
N GLU A 515 17.80 -8.08 -45.06
CA GLU A 515 16.90 -9.05 -44.42
C GLU A 515 16.89 -9.06 -42.88
N ARG A 516 16.28 -8.03 -42.25
CA ARG A 516 15.82 -8.16 -40.86
C ARG A 516 14.45 -8.82 -40.87
N SER A 517 14.35 -10.00 -40.25
CA SER A 517 13.07 -10.70 -40.03
C SER A 517 12.64 -10.53 -38.59
N CYS A 518 11.36 -10.22 -38.38
CA CYS A 518 10.72 -10.40 -37.08
C CYS A 518 10.20 -11.83 -36.95
N GLY A 519 10.14 -12.35 -35.72
CA GLY A 519 9.66 -13.70 -35.39
C GLY A 519 10.74 -14.75 -35.16
#